data_AF-A0A0E4GCF3-F1
#
_entry.id   AF-A0A0E4GCF3-F1
#
_cell.length_a   1.000
_cell.length_b   1.000
_cell.length_c   1.000
_cell.angle_alpha   90.00
_cell.angle_beta   90.00
_cell.angle_gamma   90.00
#
_symmetry.space_group_name_H-M   'P 1'
#
loop_
_entity.id
_entity.type
_entity.pdbx_description
1 polymer ?
#
loop_
_entity_poly.entity_id
_entity_poly.type
_entity_poly.pdbx_seq_one_letter_code
_entity_poly.pdbx_strand_id
1 'polypeptide(L)'
;MALWVLVIINIFFFITFAKGFAISYLILALFISVAGILYLKWLVNQITADKDLSEEIISQAAELMERIRPFCDEVFVNEINRITEPILENIEQDFTKGLGWLWENNQIYLAGLEQGITETKTVINITENLNGNTRLENARKLQEKLDQLMQLIDDIDQFKDKKQADLEKHLQGKTRELEIGMSKEKEIFYEYVEKLLIQHIKDTEDGIDIIEYLNIDKLGEQFSVVIEKSIETRLAHFKDSTIKDLENMSADIVGKMQKGALQLRNIFSDIGGLIENIMSECRQDVPTSRRLKDSYDIIMELKEQANNYLLTLAWQDILIEKRWQDIQTKLYMIKDQVLANVNDEVTDYIINLLEDNITHYSGMASRADLSLVYKACLDAETIYQVSETENMQNIINDNVYSLLQFIRPVEIMASAALRFSETGINERRFIKDRQRQAEHAQVWERVIQELENTKPELIPYLDDVYPLAWVSFCNSPHIRQKPENINDAAWMMFAAAVGGQEIGRDGMLLIGLLLFIYSLRNKYVHPLQSLPLPLEKAEDVEYIRYAAYKSIDILASLNLRGIVKNKLI
;
A
#
# COMPACT_ATOMS: atom_id res chain seq x y z
N MET A 1 -58.08 12.44 -8.55
CA MET A 1 -58.81 13.55 -9.22
C MET A 1 -58.33 13.80 -10.65
N ALA A 2 -57.03 13.97 -10.91
CA ALA A 2 -56.50 14.22 -12.27
C ALA A 2 -56.89 13.14 -13.30
N LEU A 3 -56.83 11.86 -12.91
CA LEU A 3 -57.16 10.73 -13.79
C LEU A 3 -58.66 10.72 -14.22
N TRP A 4 -59.57 11.14 -13.34
CA TRP A 4 -61.01 11.25 -13.63
C TRP A 4 -61.30 12.34 -14.68
N VAL A 5 -60.69 13.50 -14.51
CA VAL A 5 -60.80 14.61 -15.47
C VAL A 5 -60.24 14.19 -16.83
N LEU A 6 -59.13 13.43 -16.85
CA LEU A 6 -58.50 12.95 -18.07
C LEU A 6 -59.38 11.93 -18.82
N VAL A 7 -60.07 11.03 -18.10
CA VAL A 7 -61.05 10.10 -18.69
C VAL A 7 -62.22 10.86 -19.31
N ILE A 8 -62.78 11.85 -18.63
CA ILE A 8 -63.92 12.63 -19.17
C ILE A 8 -63.49 13.46 -20.38
N ILE A 9 -62.30 14.06 -20.34
CA ILE A 9 -61.74 14.79 -21.47
C ILE A 9 -61.57 13.87 -22.69
N ASN A 10 -61.06 12.65 -22.49
CA ASN A 10 -60.93 11.67 -23.57
C ASN A 10 -62.29 11.23 -24.14
N ILE A 11 -63.29 10.99 -23.29
CA ILE A 11 -64.65 10.66 -23.73
C ILE A 11 -65.27 11.84 -24.49
N PHE A 12 -65.07 13.07 -24.01
CA PHE A 12 -65.53 14.29 -24.68
C PHE A 12 -64.91 14.45 -26.06
N PHE A 13 -63.59 14.29 -26.19
CA PHE A 13 -62.92 14.35 -27.50
C PHE A 13 -63.40 13.24 -28.43
N PHE A 14 -63.55 12.01 -27.94
CA PHE A 14 -64.06 10.89 -28.73
C PHE A 14 -65.46 11.18 -29.30
N ILE A 15 -66.38 11.70 -28.46
CA ILE A 15 -67.74 12.06 -28.90
C ILE A 15 -67.71 13.24 -29.88
N THR A 16 -66.86 14.24 -29.63
CA THR A 16 -66.69 15.42 -30.49
C THR A 16 -66.18 15.05 -31.88
N PHE A 17 -65.19 14.14 -31.96
CA PHE A 17 -64.67 13.63 -33.23
C PHE A 17 -65.67 12.73 -33.96
N ALA A 18 -66.49 11.96 -33.24
CA ALA A 18 -67.43 11.02 -33.85
C ALA A 18 -68.73 11.69 -34.37
N LYS A 19 -69.23 12.73 -33.69
CA LYS A 19 -70.57 13.32 -33.96
C LYS A 19 -70.57 14.83 -34.22
N GLY A 20 -69.39 15.46 -34.22
CA GLY A 20 -69.24 16.91 -34.39
C GLY A 20 -69.35 17.69 -33.08
N PHE A 21 -68.79 18.90 -33.07
CA PHE A 21 -68.73 19.74 -31.88
C PHE A 21 -70.08 20.41 -31.60
N ALA A 22 -70.60 20.21 -30.39
CA ALA A 22 -71.75 20.93 -29.87
C ALA A 22 -71.46 21.45 -28.47
N ILE A 23 -71.84 22.71 -28.20
CA ILE A 23 -71.63 23.37 -26.90
C ILE A 23 -72.34 22.61 -25.76
N SER A 24 -73.46 21.94 -26.06
CA SER A 24 -74.17 21.07 -25.10
C SER A 24 -73.31 19.92 -24.58
N TYR A 25 -72.43 19.33 -25.40
CA TYR A 25 -71.52 18.27 -24.95
C TYR A 25 -70.44 18.79 -24.02
N LEU A 26 -69.95 20.02 -24.25
CA LEU A 26 -68.95 20.64 -23.39
C LEU A 26 -69.52 20.97 -22.01
N ILE A 27 -70.75 21.50 -21.97
CA ILE A 27 -71.47 21.76 -20.72
C ILE A 27 -71.72 20.46 -19.96
N LEU A 28 -72.14 19.39 -20.65
CA LEU A 28 -72.37 18.08 -20.03
C LEU A 28 -71.07 17.48 -19.48
N ALA A 29 -69.98 17.55 -20.23
CA ALA A 29 -68.67 17.05 -19.79
C ALA A 29 -68.14 17.81 -18.56
N LEU A 30 -68.32 19.14 -18.53
CA LEU A 30 -68.00 19.96 -17.36
C LEU A 30 -68.85 19.57 -16.15
N PHE A 31 -70.17 19.37 -16.33
CA PHE A 31 -71.06 18.99 -15.24
C PHE A 31 -70.70 17.62 -14.66
N ILE A 32 -70.43 16.63 -15.51
CA ILE A 32 -70.01 15.28 -15.08
C ILE A 32 -68.62 15.34 -14.40
N SER A 33 -67.73 16.20 -14.88
CA SER A 33 -66.42 16.40 -14.25
C SER A 33 -66.56 16.97 -12.84
N VAL A 34 -67.35 18.03 -12.66
CA VAL A 34 -67.59 18.65 -11.35
C VAL A 34 -68.33 17.69 -10.42
N ALA A 35 -69.38 17.01 -10.91
CA ALA A 35 -70.14 16.04 -10.13
C ALA A 35 -69.25 14.86 -9.69
N GLY A 36 -68.41 14.34 -10.57
CA GLY A 36 -67.48 13.26 -10.22
C GLY A 36 -66.33 13.71 -9.31
N ILE A 37 -65.86 14.96 -9.41
CA ILE A 37 -64.92 15.53 -8.43
C ILE A 37 -65.58 15.66 -7.06
N LEU A 38 -66.84 16.15 -7.00
CA LEU A 38 -67.59 16.25 -5.75
C LEU A 38 -67.88 14.89 -5.14
N TYR A 39 -68.24 13.90 -5.97
CA TYR A 39 -68.46 12.52 -5.52
C TYR A 39 -67.15 11.89 -5.02
N LEU A 40 -66.03 12.06 -5.74
CA LEU A 40 -64.72 11.59 -5.28
C LEU A 40 -64.28 12.31 -4.01
N LYS A 41 -64.53 13.62 -3.86
CA LYS A 41 -64.27 14.33 -2.60
C LYS A 41 -65.14 13.81 -1.46
N TRP A 42 -66.40 13.52 -1.72
CA TRP A 42 -67.31 12.94 -0.74
C TRP A 42 -66.88 11.52 -0.34
N LEU A 43 -66.45 10.70 -1.30
CA LEU A 43 -65.96 9.34 -1.09
C LEU A 43 -64.61 9.33 -0.38
N VAL A 44 -63.72 10.27 -0.71
CA VAL A 44 -62.47 10.50 0.05
C VAL A 44 -62.81 10.95 1.46
N ASN A 45 -63.73 11.89 1.67
CA ASN A 45 -64.12 12.34 3.01
C ASN A 45 -64.76 11.22 3.85
N GLN A 46 -65.53 10.31 3.24
CA GLN A 46 -66.06 9.12 3.92
C GLN A 46 -64.95 8.12 4.28
N ILE A 47 -63.97 7.93 3.41
CA ILE A 47 -62.81 7.05 3.66
C ILE A 47 -61.80 7.68 4.64
N THR A 48 -61.71 9.01 4.70
CA THR A 48 -60.86 9.72 5.67
C THR A 48 -61.55 9.97 7.01
N ALA A 49 -62.88 9.92 7.10
CA ALA A 49 -63.58 9.91 8.39
C ALA A 49 -63.30 8.62 9.19
N ASP A 50 -62.86 7.56 8.51
CA ASP A 50 -62.32 6.31 9.11
C ASP A 50 -60.79 6.39 9.35
N LYS A 51 -60.16 7.56 9.10
CA LYS A 51 -58.71 7.81 9.22
C LYS A 51 -58.37 9.11 9.95
N ASP A 52 -59.21 9.61 10.84
CA ASP A 52 -58.65 10.34 11.98
C ASP A 52 -58.03 9.27 12.88
N LEU A 53 -56.73 9.01 12.67
CA LEU A 53 -55.90 8.36 13.68
C LEU A 53 -56.16 9.12 14.98
N SER A 54 -56.70 8.45 16.01
CA SER A 54 -56.84 9.12 17.29
C SER A 54 -55.44 9.62 17.71
N GLU A 55 -55.36 10.84 18.25
CA GLU A 55 -54.13 11.36 18.84
C GLU A 55 -53.54 10.36 19.85
N GLU A 56 -54.39 9.54 20.45
CA GLU A 56 -54.07 8.45 21.37
C GLU A 56 -53.24 7.33 20.71
N ILE A 57 -53.57 6.87 19.49
CA ILE A 57 -52.80 5.85 18.76
C ILE A 57 -51.41 6.39 18.38
N ILE A 58 -51.34 7.66 17.95
CA ILE A 58 -50.08 8.30 17.58
C ILE A 58 -49.20 8.50 18.83
N SER A 59 -49.81 8.92 19.95
CA SER A 59 -49.12 9.09 21.22
C SER A 59 -48.58 7.77 21.77
N GLN A 60 -49.36 6.67 21.68
CA GLN A 60 -48.91 5.34 22.11
C GLN A 60 -47.78 4.80 21.23
N ALA A 61 -47.85 4.98 19.91
CA ALA A 61 -46.77 4.61 19.01
C ALA A 61 -45.48 5.40 19.30
N ALA A 62 -45.60 6.69 19.60
CA ALA A 62 -44.47 7.54 19.96
C ALA A 62 -43.82 7.12 21.28
N GLU A 63 -44.60 6.77 22.32
CA GLU A 63 -44.08 6.28 23.60
C GLU A 63 -43.35 4.93 23.43
N LEU A 64 -43.88 4.03 22.60
CA LEU A 64 -43.21 2.76 22.29
C LEU A 64 -41.92 2.98 21.50
N MET A 65 -41.92 3.91 20.54
CA MET A 65 -40.70 4.29 19.81
C MET A 65 -39.63 4.90 20.71
N GLU A 66 -40.01 5.68 21.72
CA GLU A 66 -39.06 6.23 22.70
C GLU A 66 -38.35 5.14 23.51
N ARG A 67 -39.03 4.01 23.77
CA ARG A 67 -38.44 2.84 24.43
C ARG A 67 -37.57 1.99 23.51
N ILE A 68 -37.93 1.86 22.23
CA ILE A 68 -37.23 1.01 21.25
C ILE A 68 -35.97 1.68 20.70
N ARG A 69 -36.01 2.99 20.48
CA ARG A 69 -34.91 3.77 19.89
C ARG A 69 -33.55 3.56 20.57
N PRO A 70 -33.39 3.62 21.92
CA PRO A 70 -32.09 3.41 22.54
C PRO A 70 -31.53 2.01 22.31
N PHE A 71 -32.39 0.98 22.27
CA PHE A 71 -31.96 -0.39 21.97
C PHE A 71 -31.48 -0.51 20.51
N CYS A 72 -32.23 0.05 19.56
CA CYS A 72 -31.77 0.08 18.17
C CYS A 72 -30.49 0.91 18.00
N ASP A 73 -30.34 2.04 18.70
CA ASP A 73 -29.09 2.83 18.67
C ASP A 73 -27.89 2.02 19.19
N GLU A 74 -28.08 1.20 20.23
CA GLU A 74 -27.05 0.30 20.73
C GLU A 74 -26.70 -0.80 19.71
N VAL A 75 -27.71 -1.44 19.11
CA VAL A 75 -27.51 -2.43 18.03
C VAL A 75 -26.79 -1.80 16.84
N PHE A 76 -27.13 -0.58 16.46
CA PHE A 76 -26.48 0.15 15.35
C PHE A 76 -24.97 0.31 15.58
N VAL A 77 -24.59 0.84 16.74
CA VAL A 77 -23.19 1.10 17.08
C VAL A 77 -22.43 -0.22 17.21
N ASN A 78 -23.01 -1.22 17.87
CA ASN A 78 -22.39 -2.53 18.03
C ASN A 78 -22.17 -3.22 16.68
N GLU A 79 -23.12 -3.13 15.76
CA GLU A 79 -23.03 -3.74 14.43
C GLU A 79 -21.97 -3.05 13.56
N ILE A 80 -21.92 -1.72 13.59
CA ILE A 80 -20.87 -0.95 12.90
C ILE A 80 -19.49 -1.33 13.45
N ASN A 81 -19.32 -1.35 14.77
CA ASN A 81 -18.04 -1.72 15.37
C ASN A 81 -17.66 -3.17 15.06
N ARG A 82 -18.60 -4.12 15.17
CA ARG A 82 -18.38 -5.55 14.85
C ARG A 82 -17.78 -5.75 13.46
N ILE A 83 -18.21 -4.98 12.47
CA ILE A 83 -17.74 -5.10 11.08
C ILE A 83 -16.49 -4.24 10.83
N THR A 84 -16.41 -3.03 11.39
CA THR A 84 -15.35 -2.08 11.08
C THR A 84 -14.08 -2.25 11.92
N GLU A 85 -14.21 -2.61 13.19
CA GLU A 85 -13.10 -2.80 14.13
C GLU A 85 -12.06 -3.82 13.62
N PRO A 86 -12.41 -5.04 13.17
CA PRO A 86 -11.39 -5.97 12.66
C PRO A 86 -10.71 -5.49 11.37
N ILE A 87 -11.36 -4.63 10.59
CA ILE A 87 -10.76 -4.02 9.40
C ILE A 87 -9.78 -2.93 9.83
N LEU A 88 -10.18 -2.07 10.76
CA LEU A 88 -9.34 -0.99 11.29
C LEU A 88 -8.13 -1.56 12.04
N GLU A 89 -8.30 -2.59 12.87
CA GLU A 89 -7.20 -3.28 13.55
C GLU A 89 -6.22 -3.89 12.55
N ASN A 90 -6.71 -4.54 11.50
CA ASN A 90 -5.84 -5.07 10.45
C ASN A 90 -5.08 -3.94 9.73
N ILE A 91 -5.76 -2.85 9.38
CA ILE A 91 -5.16 -1.69 8.72
C ILE A 91 -4.13 -1.02 9.64
N GLU A 92 -4.44 -0.84 10.92
CA GLU A 92 -3.55 -0.26 11.93
C GLU A 92 -2.32 -1.15 12.13
N GLN A 93 -2.53 -2.45 12.26
CA GLN A 93 -1.43 -3.40 12.41
C GLN A 93 -0.56 -3.42 11.15
N ASP A 94 -1.15 -3.38 9.96
CA ASP A 94 -0.44 -3.31 8.69
C ASP A 94 0.36 -2.01 8.57
N PHE A 95 -0.22 -0.88 8.95
CA PHE A 95 0.42 0.43 8.90
C PHE A 95 1.55 0.53 9.93
N THR A 96 1.31 0.10 11.16
CA THR A 96 2.30 0.09 12.25
C THR A 96 3.44 -0.87 11.96
N LYS A 97 3.16 -2.06 11.39
CA LYS A 97 4.20 -2.97 10.90
C LYS A 97 5.00 -2.35 9.75
N GLY A 98 4.33 -1.64 8.84
CA GLY A 98 5.01 -0.92 7.76
C GLY A 98 6.01 0.12 8.29
N LEU A 99 5.61 0.87 9.31
CA LEU A 99 6.46 1.91 9.92
C LEU A 99 7.43 1.38 10.98
N GLY A 100 7.21 0.19 11.54
CA GLY A 100 8.01 -0.38 12.64
C GLY A 100 9.51 -0.40 12.33
N TRP A 101 9.88 -0.81 11.11
CA TRP A 101 11.27 -0.82 10.67
C TRP A 101 11.87 0.60 10.56
N LEU A 102 11.08 1.58 10.11
CA LEU A 102 11.50 2.97 10.02
C LEU A 102 11.76 3.53 11.43
N TRP A 103 10.98 3.11 12.42
CA TRP A 103 11.26 3.44 13.82
C TRP A 103 12.47 2.71 14.39
N GLU A 104 12.65 1.41 14.11
CA GLU A 104 13.79 0.61 14.57
C GLU A 104 15.12 1.15 14.02
N ASN A 105 15.17 1.45 12.72
CA ASN A 105 16.36 2.01 12.09
C ASN A 105 16.64 3.45 12.53
N ASN A 106 15.60 4.25 12.74
CA ASN A 106 15.76 5.56 13.35
C ASN A 106 16.34 5.43 14.76
N GLN A 107 15.88 4.49 15.59
CA GLN A 107 16.42 4.26 16.92
C GLN A 107 17.90 3.82 16.91
N ILE A 108 18.28 2.92 16.02
CA ILE A 108 19.68 2.49 15.84
C ILE A 108 20.56 3.70 15.45
N TYR A 109 20.05 4.53 14.55
CA TYR A 109 20.74 5.74 14.11
C TYR A 109 20.84 6.77 15.24
N LEU A 110 19.74 7.07 15.95
CA LEU A 110 19.71 7.99 17.10
C LEU A 110 20.68 7.57 18.21
N ALA A 111 20.77 6.27 18.52
CA ALA A 111 21.74 5.74 19.49
C ALA A 111 23.20 6.00 19.07
N GLY A 112 23.49 5.93 17.76
CA GLY A 112 24.82 6.31 17.22
C GLY A 112 25.11 7.81 17.33
N LEU A 113 24.09 8.67 17.24
CA LEU A 113 24.24 10.12 17.41
C LEU A 113 24.59 10.51 18.84
N GLU A 114 24.03 9.83 19.85
CA GLU A 114 24.34 10.09 21.27
C GLU A 114 25.81 9.84 21.59
N GLN A 115 26.40 8.82 20.96
CA GLN A 115 27.84 8.54 21.08
C GLN A 115 28.67 9.68 20.47
N GLY A 116 28.33 10.12 19.25
CA GLY A 116 29.01 11.24 18.58
C GLY A 116 28.86 12.58 19.32
N ILE A 117 27.71 12.83 19.95
CA ILE A 117 27.47 13.99 20.83
C ILE A 117 28.40 13.92 22.04
N THR A 118 28.49 12.76 22.68
CA THR A 118 29.31 12.59 23.89
C THR A 118 30.78 12.81 23.59
N GLU A 119 31.29 12.29 22.48
CA GLU A 119 32.67 12.50 22.04
C GLU A 119 32.95 13.95 21.65
N THR A 120 32.03 14.60 20.93
CA THR A 120 32.14 16.04 20.59
C THR A 120 32.11 16.92 21.84
N LYS A 121 31.32 16.58 22.86
CA LYS A 121 31.37 17.24 24.18
C LYS A 121 32.73 17.06 24.86
N THR A 122 33.38 15.91 24.72
CA THR A 122 34.75 15.73 25.23
C THR A 122 35.76 16.60 24.50
N VAL A 123 35.56 16.87 23.20
CA VAL A 123 36.37 17.79 22.41
C VAL A 123 36.22 19.23 22.91
N ILE A 124 35.00 19.70 23.17
CA ILE A 124 34.74 21.05 23.70
C ILE A 124 35.52 21.28 24.99
N ASN A 125 35.44 20.33 25.93
CA ASN A 125 36.16 20.38 27.21
C ASN A 125 37.69 20.43 27.03
N ILE A 126 38.24 19.84 25.97
CA ILE A 126 39.69 19.90 25.69
C ILE A 126 40.06 21.26 25.10
N THR A 127 39.23 21.84 24.23
CA THR A 127 39.43 23.18 23.67
C THR A 127 39.29 24.31 24.69
N GLU A 128 38.37 24.21 25.66
CA GLU A 128 38.23 25.21 26.73
C GLU A 128 39.46 25.30 27.65
N ASN A 129 40.24 24.21 27.75
CA ASN A 129 41.47 24.14 28.53
C ASN A 129 42.70 24.73 27.79
N LEU A 130 42.55 25.21 26.55
CA LEU A 130 43.63 25.73 25.71
C LEU A 130 43.41 27.22 25.37
N ASN A 131 44.33 28.10 25.78
CA ASN A 131 44.19 29.56 25.66
C ASN A 131 44.10 30.07 24.20
N GLY A 132 42.99 30.73 23.81
CA GLY A 132 42.83 31.50 22.57
C GLY A 132 41.39 31.98 22.30
N ASN A 133 41.19 33.28 22.01
CA ASN A 133 39.84 33.88 21.82
C ASN A 133 39.05 33.29 20.64
N THR A 134 39.70 32.98 19.51
CA THR A 134 39.06 32.34 18.35
C THR A 134 38.64 30.89 18.62
N ARG A 135 39.36 30.20 19.52
CA ARG A 135 39.05 28.82 19.92
C ARG A 135 37.87 28.76 20.88
N LEU A 136 37.79 29.69 21.82
CA LEU A 136 36.62 29.87 22.68
C LEU A 136 35.35 30.19 21.85
N GLU A 137 35.49 31.00 20.80
CA GLU A 137 34.36 31.28 19.89
C GLU A 137 33.93 30.03 19.10
N ASN A 138 34.88 29.25 18.57
CA ASN A 138 34.59 28.01 17.86
C ASN A 138 34.02 26.92 18.78
N ALA A 139 34.50 26.81 20.02
CA ALA A 139 33.97 25.90 21.03
C ALA A 139 32.52 26.27 21.40
N ARG A 140 32.22 27.56 21.56
CA ARG A 140 30.86 28.04 21.80
C ARG A 140 29.92 27.76 20.63
N LYS A 141 30.39 27.98 19.39
CA LYS A 141 29.64 27.61 18.17
C LYS A 141 29.41 26.10 18.07
N LEU A 142 30.39 25.28 18.48
CA LEU A 142 30.25 23.82 18.54
C LEU A 142 29.17 23.42 19.55
N GLN A 143 29.14 24.08 20.71
CA GLN A 143 28.15 23.84 21.74
C GLN A 143 26.74 24.24 21.30
N GLU A 144 26.58 25.41 20.68
CA GLU A 144 25.30 25.86 20.09
C GLU A 144 24.80 24.85 19.02
N LYS A 145 25.70 24.24 18.24
CA LYS A 145 25.36 23.22 17.24
C LYS A 145 25.01 21.87 17.85
N LEU A 146 25.64 21.48 18.96
CA LEU A 146 25.27 20.28 19.70
C LEU A 146 23.92 20.43 20.40
N ASP A 147 23.60 21.61 20.92
CA ASP A 147 22.28 21.87 21.51
C ASP A 147 21.18 21.80 20.44
N GLN A 148 21.44 22.35 19.24
CA GLN A 148 20.55 22.20 18.07
C GLN A 148 20.38 20.74 17.64
N LEU A 149 21.45 19.94 17.69
CA LEU A 149 21.41 18.52 17.37
C LEU A 149 20.57 17.74 18.40
N MET A 150 20.76 18.00 19.69
CA MET A 150 20.00 17.36 20.76
C MET A 150 18.50 17.70 20.68
N GLN A 151 18.16 18.96 20.43
CA GLN A 151 16.76 19.37 20.25
C GLN A 151 16.12 18.66 19.05
N LEU A 152 16.85 18.53 17.94
CA LEU A 152 16.35 17.84 16.74
C LEU A 152 16.16 16.33 16.97
N ILE A 153 17.00 15.71 17.80
CA ILE A 153 16.87 14.30 18.20
C ILE A 153 15.60 14.11 19.04
N ASP A 154 15.39 14.96 20.06
CA ASP A 154 14.19 14.92 20.89
C ASP A 154 12.91 15.15 20.06
N ASP A 155 12.95 16.11 19.11
CA ASP A 155 11.83 16.38 18.21
C ASP A 155 11.50 15.16 17.32
N ILE A 156 12.51 14.42 16.85
CA ILE A 156 12.34 13.21 16.04
C ILE A 156 11.80 12.04 16.88
N ASP A 157 12.23 11.90 18.13
CA ASP A 157 11.77 10.83 19.03
C ASP A 157 10.32 11.06 19.46
N GLN A 158 9.97 12.27 19.90
CA GLN A 158 8.59 12.65 20.24
C GLN A 158 7.63 12.59 19.05
N PHE A 159 8.15 12.76 17.83
CA PHE A 159 7.35 12.68 16.60
C PHE A 159 6.73 11.29 16.41
N LYS A 160 7.41 10.22 16.84
CA LYS A 160 6.90 8.85 16.78
C LYS A 160 5.61 8.68 17.57
N ASP A 161 5.67 8.98 18.86
CA ASP A 161 4.56 8.78 19.79
C ASP A 161 3.36 9.64 19.40
N LYS A 162 3.63 10.87 18.96
CA LYS A 162 2.60 11.77 18.44
C LYS A 162 1.90 11.18 17.21
N LYS A 163 2.64 10.55 16.29
CA LYS A 163 2.07 9.97 15.07
C LYS A 163 1.29 8.68 15.33
N GLN A 164 1.68 7.89 16.32
CA GLN A 164 0.87 6.75 16.76
C GLN A 164 -0.46 7.23 17.35
N ALA A 165 -0.44 8.26 18.21
CA ALA A 165 -1.67 8.83 18.78
C ALA A 165 -2.56 9.50 17.72
N ASP A 166 -1.96 10.18 16.72
CA ASP A 166 -2.69 10.75 15.59
C ASP A 166 -3.38 9.66 14.74
N LEU A 167 -2.75 8.48 14.59
CA LEU A 167 -3.28 7.35 13.83
C LEU A 167 -4.54 6.78 14.48
N GLU A 168 -4.46 6.46 15.78
CA GLU A 168 -5.60 5.94 16.56
C GLU A 168 -6.79 6.91 16.48
N LYS A 169 -6.52 8.21 16.66
CA LYS A 169 -7.54 9.24 16.58
C LYS A 169 -8.16 9.35 15.17
N HIS A 170 -7.36 9.17 14.14
CA HIS A 170 -7.81 9.21 12.75
C HIS A 170 -8.72 8.01 12.41
N LEU A 171 -8.31 6.80 12.79
CA LEU A 171 -9.10 5.59 12.60
C LEU A 171 -10.44 5.66 13.33
N GLN A 172 -10.45 6.14 14.58
CA GLN A 172 -11.70 6.41 15.32
C GLN A 172 -12.57 7.48 14.63
N GLY A 173 -11.95 8.48 14.01
CA GLY A 173 -12.63 9.48 13.20
C GLY A 173 -13.37 8.86 12.00
N LYS A 174 -12.77 7.85 11.35
CA LYS A 174 -13.38 7.15 10.22
C LYS A 174 -14.61 6.35 10.61
N THR A 175 -14.58 5.65 11.73
CA THR A 175 -15.77 4.95 12.25
C THR A 175 -16.92 5.93 12.45
N ARG A 176 -16.64 7.11 13.04
CA ARG A 176 -17.65 8.17 13.22
C ARG A 176 -18.15 8.75 11.90
N GLU A 177 -17.29 8.92 10.90
CA GLU A 177 -17.72 9.34 9.56
C GLU A 177 -18.69 8.33 8.94
N LEU A 178 -18.45 7.04 9.12
CA LEU A 178 -19.35 5.98 8.67
C LEU A 178 -20.68 5.99 9.43
N GLU A 179 -20.64 6.12 10.76
CA GLU A 179 -21.84 6.25 11.62
C GLU A 179 -22.72 7.43 11.17
N ILE A 180 -22.11 8.61 10.96
CA ILE A 180 -22.81 9.80 10.48
C ILE A 180 -23.35 9.56 9.07
N GLY A 181 -22.55 8.95 8.20
CA GLY A 181 -22.95 8.62 6.83
C GLY A 181 -24.12 7.64 6.74
N MET A 182 -24.36 6.86 7.80
CA MET A 182 -25.45 5.88 7.92
C MET A 182 -26.64 6.36 8.77
N SER A 183 -26.59 7.60 9.26
CA SER A 183 -27.67 8.20 10.08
C SER A 183 -29.02 8.24 9.36
N LYS A 184 -29.02 8.41 8.04
CA LYS A 184 -30.26 8.42 7.23
C LYS A 184 -30.92 7.05 7.17
N GLU A 185 -30.14 5.98 7.04
CA GLU A 185 -30.64 4.61 7.06
C GLU A 185 -31.25 4.26 8.41
N LYS A 186 -30.66 4.78 9.50
CA LYS A 186 -31.22 4.70 10.85
C LYS A 186 -32.59 5.40 10.94
N GLU A 187 -32.70 6.62 10.41
CA GLU A 187 -33.97 7.37 10.38
C GLU A 187 -35.06 6.64 9.57
N ILE A 188 -34.70 6.10 8.40
CA ILE A 188 -35.62 5.32 7.54
C ILE A 188 -36.13 4.08 8.27
N PHE A 189 -35.27 3.39 9.02
CA PHE A 189 -35.69 2.25 9.83
C PHE A 189 -36.63 2.66 10.95
N TYR A 190 -36.37 3.78 11.64
CA TYR A 190 -37.27 4.30 12.67
C TYR A 190 -38.65 4.66 12.12
N GLU A 191 -38.71 5.29 10.94
CA GLU A 191 -39.99 5.55 10.27
C GLU A 191 -40.75 4.26 9.90
N TYR A 192 -40.01 3.19 9.55
CA TYR A 192 -40.61 1.91 9.22
C TYR A 192 -41.17 1.21 10.46
N VAL A 193 -40.42 1.19 11.56
CA VAL A 193 -40.87 0.62 12.85
C VAL A 193 -42.08 1.39 13.39
N GLU A 194 -42.05 2.72 13.31
CA GLU A 194 -43.18 3.57 13.70
C GLU A 194 -44.45 3.24 12.90
N LYS A 195 -44.33 3.05 11.57
CA LYS A 195 -45.46 2.64 10.73
C LYS A 195 -46.00 1.25 11.08
N LEU A 196 -45.12 0.30 11.40
CA LEU A 196 -45.51 -1.04 11.84
C LEU A 196 -46.22 -1.00 13.19
N LEU A 197 -45.72 -0.22 14.16
CA LEU A 197 -46.34 -0.04 15.47
C LEU A 197 -47.74 0.57 15.32
N ILE A 198 -47.89 1.63 14.51
CA ILE A 198 -49.18 2.24 14.23
C ILE A 198 -50.16 1.24 13.62
N GLN A 199 -49.69 0.37 12.73
CA GLN A 199 -50.53 -0.65 12.10
C GLN A 199 -50.94 -1.75 13.07
N HIS A 200 -50.03 -2.21 13.93
CA HIS A 200 -50.36 -3.17 14.99
C HIS A 200 -51.28 -2.60 16.05
N ILE A 201 -51.12 -1.34 16.46
CA ILE A 201 -52.04 -0.68 17.39
C ILE A 201 -53.46 -0.59 16.80
N LYS A 202 -53.59 -0.38 15.48
CA LYS A 202 -54.88 -0.36 14.79
C LYS A 202 -55.54 -1.73 14.68
N ASP A 203 -54.75 -2.79 14.52
CA ASP A 203 -55.25 -4.14 14.30
C ASP A 203 -55.53 -4.89 15.62
N THR A 204 -55.15 -4.31 16.77
CA THR A 204 -55.33 -4.92 18.10
C THR A 204 -56.68 -4.49 18.71
N GLU A 205 -57.53 -5.44 19.10
CA GLU A 205 -58.77 -5.15 19.84
C GLU A 205 -58.47 -4.60 21.25
N ASP A 206 -59.31 -3.67 21.72
CA ASP A 206 -59.21 -3.00 23.04
C ASP A 206 -58.86 -3.97 24.17
N GLY A 207 -57.64 -3.85 24.72
CA GLY A 207 -57.22 -4.50 25.96
C GLY A 207 -56.04 -5.46 25.91
N ILE A 208 -55.40 -5.69 24.75
CA ILE A 208 -54.16 -6.47 24.65
C ILE A 208 -52.96 -5.53 24.73
N ASP A 209 -52.05 -5.77 25.68
CA ASP A 209 -50.82 -4.98 25.84
C ASP A 209 -49.83 -5.32 24.72
N ILE A 210 -49.69 -4.39 23.77
CA ILE A 210 -48.85 -4.54 22.58
C ILE A 210 -47.37 -4.74 22.96
N ILE A 211 -46.97 -4.28 24.15
CA ILE A 211 -45.62 -4.45 24.71
C ILE A 211 -45.29 -5.94 24.92
N GLU A 212 -46.28 -6.78 25.25
CA GLU A 212 -46.06 -8.21 25.52
C GLU A 212 -45.84 -9.04 24.22
N TYR A 213 -46.33 -8.52 23.08
CA TYR A 213 -46.18 -9.14 21.76
C TYR A 213 -45.02 -8.55 20.94
N LEU A 214 -44.54 -7.36 21.29
CA LEU A 214 -43.42 -6.74 20.60
C LEU A 214 -42.10 -7.35 21.08
N ASN A 215 -41.60 -8.33 20.32
CA ASN A 215 -40.29 -8.90 20.59
C ASN A 215 -39.20 -7.92 20.09
N ILE A 216 -38.72 -7.08 21.02
CA ILE A 216 -37.66 -6.07 20.79
C ILE A 216 -36.39 -6.72 20.24
N ASP A 217 -36.05 -7.94 20.69
CA ASP A 217 -34.87 -8.67 20.23
C ASP A 217 -34.98 -9.02 18.73
N LYS A 218 -36.14 -9.52 18.28
CA LYS A 218 -36.38 -9.80 16.85
C LYS A 218 -36.32 -8.52 15.99
N LEU A 219 -36.75 -7.40 16.55
CA LEU A 219 -36.71 -6.10 15.88
C LEU A 219 -35.27 -5.59 15.75
N GLY A 220 -34.45 -5.83 16.78
CA GLY A 220 -33.00 -5.63 16.76
C GLY A 220 -32.29 -6.54 15.75
N GLU A 221 -32.65 -7.81 15.65
CA GLU A 221 -32.10 -8.73 14.64
C GLU A 221 -32.43 -8.27 13.21
N GLN A 222 -33.69 -7.87 12.96
CA GLN A 222 -34.08 -7.32 11.65
C GLN A 222 -33.33 -6.03 11.32
N PHE A 223 -33.10 -5.19 12.33
CA PHE A 223 -32.33 -3.97 12.16
C PHE A 223 -30.85 -4.27 11.85
N SER A 224 -30.23 -5.19 12.58
CA SER A 224 -28.85 -5.64 12.36
C SER A 224 -28.65 -6.14 10.93
N VAL A 225 -29.56 -6.97 10.40
CA VAL A 225 -29.48 -7.47 9.00
C VAL A 225 -29.56 -6.33 7.97
N VAL A 226 -30.42 -5.32 8.20
CA VAL A 226 -30.53 -4.16 7.30
C VAL A 226 -29.26 -3.30 7.35
N ILE A 227 -28.71 -3.11 8.54
CA ILE A 227 -27.48 -2.34 8.77
C ILE A 227 -26.27 -3.07 8.17
N GLU A 228 -26.13 -4.38 8.39
CA GLU A 228 -25.05 -5.22 7.84
C GLU A 228 -24.97 -5.08 6.32
N LYS A 229 -26.10 -5.23 5.62
CA LYS A 229 -26.15 -5.08 4.16
C LYS A 229 -25.79 -3.67 3.69
N SER A 230 -26.17 -2.65 4.45
CA SER A 230 -25.82 -1.25 4.15
C SER A 230 -24.32 -1.00 4.37
N ILE A 231 -23.74 -1.54 5.45
CA ILE A 231 -22.31 -1.49 5.72
C ILE A 231 -21.54 -2.19 4.62
N GLU A 232 -21.91 -3.42 4.22
CA GLU A 232 -21.26 -4.17 3.15
C GLU A 232 -21.15 -3.37 1.85
N THR A 233 -22.22 -2.67 1.46
CA THR A 233 -22.22 -1.84 0.24
C THR A 233 -21.27 -0.63 0.32
N ARG A 234 -20.96 -0.15 1.54
CA ARG A 234 -20.09 1.01 1.79
C ARG A 234 -18.68 0.61 2.23
N LEU A 235 -18.45 -0.67 2.53
CA LEU A 235 -17.23 -1.20 3.11
C LEU A 235 -16.01 -1.00 2.21
N ALA A 236 -16.17 -1.20 0.89
CA ALA A 236 -15.10 -0.97 -0.08
C ALA A 236 -14.66 0.51 -0.08
N HIS A 237 -15.62 1.43 -0.15
CA HIS A 237 -15.33 2.88 -0.09
C HIS A 237 -14.71 3.29 1.25
N PHE A 238 -15.21 2.73 2.37
CA PHE A 238 -14.64 2.97 3.70
C PHE A 238 -13.18 2.53 3.77
N LYS A 239 -12.86 1.33 3.26
CA LYS A 239 -11.50 0.80 3.20
C LYS A 239 -10.61 1.67 2.32
N ASP A 240 -11.04 2.00 1.11
CA ASP A 240 -10.25 2.81 0.16
C ASP A 240 -9.99 4.23 0.68
N SER A 241 -11.01 4.86 1.28
CA SER A 241 -10.89 6.19 1.90
C SER A 241 -9.92 6.17 3.08
N THR A 242 -10.01 5.16 3.94
CA THR A 242 -9.09 5.00 5.08
C THR A 242 -7.66 4.82 4.60
N ILE A 243 -7.44 4.01 3.55
CA ILE A 243 -6.11 3.75 3.00
C ILE A 243 -5.50 5.00 2.38
N LYS A 244 -6.27 5.74 1.58
CA LYS A 244 -5.80 7.00 0.96
C LYS A 244 -5.35 8.02 2.01
N ASP A 245 -6.06 8.09 3.14
CA ASP A 245 -5.65 8.98 4.23
C ASP A 245 -4.38 8.50 4.93
N LEU A 246 -4.20 7.18 5.06
CA LEU A 246 -2.95 6.60 5.56
C LEU A 246 -1.77 6.81 4.62
N GLU A 247 -1.99 6.80 3.30
CA GLU A 247 -0.97 7.20 2.31
C GLU A 247 -0.50 8.63 2.54
N ASN A 248 -1.44 9.56 2.72
CA ASN A 248 -1.13 10.96 3.02
C ASN A 248 -0.40 11.12 4.35
N MET A 249 -0.86 10.42 5.39
CA MET A 249 -0.23 10.43 6.71
C MET A 249 1.20 9.90 6.63
N SER A 250 1.41 8.85 5.84
CA SER A 250 2.72 8.27 5.66
C SER A 250 3.66 9.17 4.86
N ALA A 251 3.17 9.81 3.81
CA ALA A 251 3.93 10.82 3.08
C ALA A 251 4.38 11.97 4.00
N ASP A 252 3.55 12.42 4.95
CA ASP A 252 3.94 13.43 5.95
C ASP A 252 5.01 12.90 6.92
N ILE A 253 4.90 11.65 7.37
CA ILE A 253 5.92 11.00 8.23
C ILE A 253 7.27 10.94 7.52
N VAL A 254 7.29 10.43 6.28
CA VAL A 254 8.49 10.32 5.46
C VAL A 254 9.08 11.70 5.17
N GLY A 255 8.25 12.67 4.76
CA GLY A 255 8.70 14.02 4.45
C GLY A 255 9.36 14.71 5.66
N LYS A 256 8.81 14.51 6.86
CA LYS A 256 9.43 15.02 8.09
C LYS A 256 10.72 14.32 8.45
N MET A 257 10.81 13.00 8.25
CA MET A 257 12.06 12.26 8.45
C MET A 257 13.15 12.66 7.46
N GLN A 258 12.82 12.84 6.18
CA GLN A 258 13.77 13.33 5.17
C GLN A 258 14.28 14.73 5.52
N LYS A 259 13.38 15.61 5.98
CA LYS A 259 13.75 16.94 6.46
C LYS A 259 14.65 16.88 7.69
N GLY A 260 14.34 16.02 8.66
CA GLY A 260 15.16 15.79 9.85
C GLY A 260 16.55 15.27 9.50
N ALA A 261 16.65 14.27 8.62
CA ALA A 261 17.90 13.72 8.13
C ALA A 261 18.76 14.77 7.40
N LEU A 262 18.13 15.63 6.58
CA LEU A 262 18.82 16.73 5.91
C LEU A 262 19.35 17.76 6.91
N GLN A 263 18.57 18.10 7.93
CA GLN A 263 18.99 19.01 8.99
C GLN A 263 20.15 18.43 9.81
N LEU A 264 20.08 17.15 10.19
CA LEU A 264 21.18 16.44 10.86
C LEU A 264 22.46 16.46 10.01
N ARG A 265 22.36 16.14 8.71
CA ARG A 265 23.51 16.19 7.78
C ARG A 265 24.15 17.57 7.74
N ASN A 266 23.34 18.63 7.69
CA ASN A 266 23.85 20.00 7.64
C ASN A 266 24.54 20.37 8.97
N ILE A 267 23.96 20.00 10.11
CA ILE A 267 24.56 20.22 11.43
C ILE A 267 25.88 19.44 11.56
N PHE A 268 25.97 18.18 11.11
CA PHE A 268 27.23 17.43 11.10
C PHE A 268 28.28 18.05 10.19
N SER A 269 27.88 18.60 9.03
CA SER A 269 28.80 19.32 8.16
C SER A 269 29.36 20.58 8.82
N ASP A 270 28.53 21.31 9.57
CA ASP A 270 28.94 22.48 10.32
C ASP A 270 29.88 22.10 11.48
N ILE A 271 29.55 21.06 12.25
CA ILE A 271 30.38 20.52 13.35
C ILE A 271 31.74 20.07 12.80
N GLY A 272 31.75 19.31 11.70
CA GLY A 272 32.98 18.86 11.06
C GLY A 272 33.88 20.02 10.62
N GLY A 273 33.31 21.06 10.01
CA GLY A 273 34.06 22.27 9.65
C GLY A 273 34.62 23.04 10.86
N LEU A 274 33.89 23.08 11.97
CA LEU A 274 34.37 23.69 13.21
C LEU A 274 35.50 22.88 13.85
N ILE A 275 35.41 21.54 13.86
CA ILE A 275 36.48 20.67 14.35
C ILE A 275 37.73 20.80 13.47
N GLU A 276 37.58 20.86 12.15
CA GLU A 276 38.70 21.05 11.22
C GLU A 276 39.42 22.39 11.43
N ASN A 277 38.65 23.47 11.65
CA ASN A 277 39.21 24.78 12.01
C ASN A 277 40.01 24.71 13.32
N ILE A 278 39.47 24.05 14.36
CA ILE A 278 40.16 23.85 15.64
C ILE A 278 41.44 23.00 15.45
N MET A 279 41.38 21.93 14.64
CA MET A 279 42.54 21.10 14.32
C MET A 279 43.65 21.88 13.62
N SER A 280 43.29 22.77 12.69
CA SER A 280 44.24 23.60 11.97
C SER A 280 45.05 24.51 12.89
N GLU A 281 44.44 24.95 14.00
CA GLU A 281 45.05 25.79 15.02
C GLU A 281 45.85 24.98 16.06
N CYS A 282 45.50 23.72 16.32
CA CYS A 282 46.13 22.84 17.33
C CYS A 282 47.33 22.01 16.85
N ARG A 283 47.95 22.36 15.70
CA ARG A 283 49.05 21.59 15.05
C ARG A 283 50.27 21.25 15.93
N GLN A 284 50.46 21.88 17.08
CA GLN A 284 51.62 21.68 17.95
C GLN A 284 51.37 20.69 19.12
N ASP A 285 50.13 20.30 19.39
CA ASP A 285 49.78 19.42 20.52
C ASP A 285 49.24 18.06 20.03
N VAL A 286 50.14 17.08 19.94
CA VAL A 286 49.91 15.75 19.32
C VAL A 286 48.75 14.95 19.94
N PRO A 287 48.55 14.90 21.27
CA PRO A 287 47.45 14.15 21.89
C PRO A 287 46.07 14.78 21.59
N THR A 288 45.99 16.10 21.66
CA THR A 288 44.78 16.88 21.38
C THR A 288 44.39 16.79 19.90
N SER A 289 45.37 16.92 19.01
CA SER A 289 45.16 16.79 17.56
C SER A 289 44.66 15.41 17.15
N ARG A 290 45.11 14.33 17.82
CA ARG A 290 44.63 12.97 17.55
C ARG A 290 43.17 12.77 17.97
N ARG A 291 42.78 13.21 19.17
CA ARG A 291 41.39 13.11 19.64
C ARG A 291 40.41 13.96 18.82
N LEU A 292 40.85 15.13 18.38
CA LEU A 292 40.09 15.97 17.45
C LEU A 292 39.86 15.27 16.11
N LYS A 293 40.89 14.58 15.60
CA LYS A 293 40.79 13.78 14.37
C LYS A 293 39.83 12.60 14.52
N ASP A 294 39.94 11.84 15.61
CA ASP A 294 39.04 10.71 15.87
C ASP A 294 37.57 11.19 15.95
N SER A 295 37.32 12.34 16.58
CA SER A 295 35.96 12.94 16.64
C SER A 295 35.48 13.48 15.28
N TYR A 296 36.39 14.04 14.48
CA TYR A 296 36.08 14.45 13.11
C TYR A 296 35.67 13.26 12.24
N ASP A 297 36.42 12.16 12.31
CA ASP A 297 36.15 10.95 11.54
C ASP A 297 34.77 10.36 11.92
N ILE A 298 34.41 10.36 13.20
CA ILE A 298 33.11 9.90 13.70
C ILE A 298 31.97 10.83 13.26
N ILE A 299 32.16 12.16 13.31
CA ILE A 299 31.16 13.11 12.80
C ILE A 299 30.97 12.99 11.29
N MET A 300 32.03 12.70 10.54
CA MET A 300 31.93 12.47 9.10
C MET A 300 31.25 11.14 8.78
N GLU A 301 31.49 10.09 9.57
CA GLU A 301 30.74 8.84 9.46
C GLU A 301 29.25 9.04 9.76
N LEU A 302 28.90 9.79 10.81
CA LEU A 302 27.51 10.13 11.13
C LEU A 302 26.85 11.01 10.05
N LYS A 303 27.60 11.93 9.43
CA LYS A 303 27.16 12.70 8.26
C LYS A 303 26.87 11.79 7.07
N GLU A 304 27.73 10.82 6.81
CA GLU A 304 27.56 9.85 5.73
C GLU A 304 26.35 8.96 6.01
N GLN A 305 26.17 8.50 7.25
CA GLN A 305 24.98 7.77 7.70
C GLN A 305 23.70 8.60 7.56
N ALA A 306 23.72 9.89 7.91
CA ALA A 306 22.59 10.81 7.71
C ALA A 306 22.22 10.95 6.22
N ASN A 307 23.24 11.02 5.36
CA ASN A 307 23.08 11.09 3.91
C ASN A 307 22.58 9.76 3.34
N ASN A 308 23.04 8.64 3.89
CA ASN A 308 22.56 7.30 3.54
C ASN A 308 21.12 7.10 4.01
N TYR A 309 20.73 7.62 5.17
CA TYR A 309 19.35 7.64 5.64
C TYR A 309 18.47 8.47 4.70
N LEU A 310 18.94 9.64 4.26
CA LEU A 310 18.26 10.47 3.24
C LEU A 310 18.08 9.74 1.90
N LEU A 311 19.03 8.90 1.50
CA LEU A 311 18.98 8.07 0.28
C LEU A 311 18.14 6.80 0.45
N THR A 312 18.15 6.19 1.65
CA THR A 312 17.38 4.98 2.02
C THR A 312 15.91 5.32 2.31
N LEU A 313 15.60 6.60 2.56
CA LEU A 313 14.25 7.16 2.59
C LEU A 313 13.57 7.23 1.20
N ALA A 314 14.07 6.47 0.20
CA ALA A 314 13.24 5.81 -0.80
C ALA A 314 12.32 4.76 -0.13
N TRP A 315 11.51 5.23 0.83
CA TRP A 315 10.64 4.49 1.75
C TRP A 315 9.66 3.55 1.04
N GLN A 316 9.32 3.87 -0.21
CA GLN A 316 8.48 3.04 -1.07
C GLN A 316 9.15 1.70 -1.40
N ASP A 317 10.46 1.66 -1.70
CA ASP A 317 11.13 0.41 -2.11
C ASP A 317 11.21 -0.61 -0.96
N ILE A 318 11.48 -0.15 0.26
CA ILE A 318 11.60 -1.01 1.44
C ILE A 318 10.24 -1.52 1.91
N LEU A 319 9.21 -0.67 1.86
CA LEU A 319 7.84 -1.12 2.11
C LEU A 319 7.36 -2.11 1.05
N ILE A 320 7.63 -1.83 -0.22
CA ILE A 320 7.31 -2.77 -1.30
C ILE A 320 8.01 -4.11 -1.05
N GLU A 321 9.26 -4.13 -0.58
CA GLU A 321 9.96 -5.38 -0.28
C GLU A 321 9.29 -6.16 0.87
N LYS A 322 8.86 -5.48 1.93
CA LYS A 322 8.12 -6.12 3.03
C LYS A 322 6.76 -6.63 2.57
N ARG A 323 6.04 -5.84 1.78
CA ARG A 323 4.74 -6.23 1.21
C ARG A 323 4.87 -7.35 0.19
N TRP A 324 5.98 -7.40 -0.51
CA TRP A 324 6.30 -8.50 -1.39
C TRP A 324 6.38 -9.83 -0.62
N GLN A 325 7.00 -9.86 0.56
CA GLN A 325 7.01 -11.06 1.42
C GLN A 325 5.59 -11.48 1.88
N ASP A 326 4.74 -10.51 2.22
CA ASP A 326 3.33 -10.78 2.57
C ASP A 326 2.55 -11.34 1.37
N ILE A 327 2.73 -10.75 0.18
CA ILE A 327 2.10 -11.20 -1.07
C ILE A 327 2.61 -12.58 -1.46
N GLN A 328 3.91 -12.86 -1.30
CA GLN A 328 4.45 -14.21 -1.51
C GLN A 328 3.72 -15.25 -0.67
N THR A 329 3.42 -14.95 0.60
CA THR A 329 2.66 -15.83 1.48
C THR A 329 1.25 -16.13 0.92
N LYS A 330 0.56 -15.11 0.40
CA LYS A 330 -0.75 -15.28 -0.26
C LYS A 330 -0.65 -16.06 -1.58
N LEU A 331 0.41 -15.83 -2.35
CA LEU A 331 0.71 -16.55 -3.59
C LEU A 331 0.91 -18.05 -3.34
N TYR A 332 1.43 -18.47 -2.17
CA TYR A 332 1.45 -19.88 -1.79
C TYR A 332 0.04 -20.46 -1.55
N MET A 333 -0.86 -19.70 -0.91
CA MET A 333 -2.23 -20.16 -0.67
C MET A 333 -3.00 -20.33 -1.99
N ILE A 334 -2.86 -19.37 -2.91
CA ILE A 334 -3.46 -19.45 -4.25
C ILE A 334 -2.91 -20.66 -5.01
N LYS A 335 -1.59 -20.88 -4.94
CA LYS A 335 -0.96 -22.06 -5.53
C LYS A 335 -1.58 -23.35 -5.01
N ASP A 336 -1.71 -23.51 -3.69
CA ASP A 336 -2.25 -24.75 -3.10
C ASP A 336 -3.71 -25.00 -3.53
N GLN A 337 -4.50 -23.94 -3.68
CA GLN A 337 -5.86 -24.00 -4.20
C GLN A 337 -5.92 -24.36 -5.69
N VAL A 338 -5.02 -23.81 -6.51
CA VAL A 338 -4.95 -24.10 -7.95
C VAL A 338 -4.50 -25.55 -8.18
N LEU A 339 -3.42 -25.99 -7.52
CA LEU A 339 -2.88 -27.34 -7.69
C LEU A 339 -3.83 -28.44 -7.22
N ALA A 340 -4.72 -28.16 -6.26
CA ALA A 340 -5.75 -29.11 -5.84
C ALA A 340 -6.80 -29.41 -6.93
N ASN A 341 -6.87 -28.56 -7.96
CA ASN A 341 -7.91 -28.60 -9.01
C ASN A 341 -7.35 -28.86 -10.42
N VAL A 342 -6.04 -29.11 -10.56
CA VAL A 342 -5.38 -29.33 -11.86
C VAL A 342 -5.15 -30.82 -12.09
N ASN A 343 -5.50 -31.30 -13.30
CA ASN A 343 -5.28 -32.69 -13.72
C ASN A 343 -3.83 -32.91 -14.18
N ASP A 344 -3.31 -34.13 -13.99
CA ASP A 344 -1.93 -34.53 -14.35
C ASP A 344 -1.60 -34.30 -15.85
N GLU A 345 -2.59 -34.41 -16.76
CA GLU A 345 -2.40 -34.15 -18.20
C GLU A 345 -2.03 -32.69 -18.53
N VAL A 346 -2.50 -31.73 -17.73
CA VAL A 346 -2.16 -30.32 -17.88
C VAL A 346 -0.71 -30.08 -17.43
N THR A 347 -0.26 -30.80 -16.41
CA THR A 347 1.12 -30.73 -15.91
C THR A 347 2.11 -31.22 -16.97
N ASP A 348 1.82 -32.32 -17.67
CA ASP A 348 2.67 -32.84 -18.74
C ASP A 348 2.78 -31.88 -19.93
N TYR A 349 1.68 -31.22 -20.31
CA TYR A 349 1.71 -30.17 -21.34
C TYR A 349 2.61 -29.00 -20.95
N ILE A 350 2.48 -28.53 -19.70
CA ILE A 350 3.28 -27.41 -19.19
C ILE A 350 4.77 -27.76 -19.12
N ILE A 351 5.13 -28.98 -18.71
CA ILE A 351 6.53 -29.41 -18.68
C ILE A 351 7.15 -29.35 -20.07
N ASN A 352 6.45 -29.82 -21.10
CA ASN A 352 6.93 -29.73 -22.48
C ASN A 352 7.10 -28.27 -22.94
N LEU A 353 6.14 -27.41 -22.60
CA LEU A 353 6.22 -25.98 -22.90
C LEU A 353 7.42 -25.31 -22.23
N LEU A 354 7.71 -25.67 -20.97
CA LEU A 354 8.86 -25.13 -20.24
C LEU A 354 10.19 -25.65 -20.81
N GLU A 355 10.25 -26.91 -21.27
CA GLU A 355 11.45 -27.46 -21.94
C GLU A 355 11.75 -26.74 -23.27
N ASP A 356 10.72 -26.34 -24.01
CA ASP A 356 10.87 -25.59 -25.27
C ASP A 356 11.42 -24.17 -25.04
N ASN A 357 11.16 -23.58 -23.87
CA ASN A 357 11.51 -22.18 -23.56
C ASN A 357 12.73 -22.02 -22.64
N ILE A 358 13.07 -23.02 -21.83
CA ILE A 358 14.20 -23.02 -20.89
C ILE A 358 15.11 -24.21 -21.20
N THR A 359 16.35 -23.91 -21.60
CA THR A 359 17.31 -24.96 -21.97
C THR A 359 17.61 -25.88 -20.78
N HIS A 360 17.46 -27.20 -20.97
CA HIS A 360 17.71 -28.23 -19.95
C HIS A 360 16.82 -28.13 -18.69
N TYR A 361 15.58 -27.66 -18.85
CA TYR A 361 14.63 -27.50 -17.75
C TYR A 361 14.40 -28.81 -16.97
N SER A 362 14.13 -29.92 -17.64
CA SER A 362 13.93 -31.24 -17.03
C SER A 362 15.16 -31.73 -16.25
N GLY A 363 16.36 -31.29 -16.67
CA GLY A 363 17.61 -31.55 -15.95
C GLY A 363 17.65 -30.89 -14.57
N MET A 364 16.94 -29.78 -14.36
CA MET A 364 16.88 -29.07 -13.08
C MET A 364 16.18 -29.89 -11.99
N ALA A 365 15.19 -30.71 -12.34
CA ALA A 365 14.47 -31.57 -11.39
C ALA A 365 15.41 -32.57 -10.68
N SER A 366 16.42 -33.06 -11.38
CA SER A 366 17.38 -34.05 -10.88
C SER A 366 18.45 -33.45 -9.96
N ARG A 367 18.60 -32.12 -9.95
CA ARG A 367 19.62 -31.38 -9.23
C ARG A 367 19.05 -30.82 -7.93
N ALA A 368 19.57 -31.25 -6.78
CA ALA A 368 19.05 -30.84 -5.47
C ALA A 368 19.10 -29.31 -5.24
N ASP A 369 20.04 -28.61 -5.88
CA ASP A 369 20.18 -27.15 -5.85
C ASP A 369 19.20 -26.40 -6.76
N LEU A 370 18.65 -27.07 -7.78
CA LEU A 370 17.76 -26.46 -8.78
C LEU A 370 16.33 -27.05 -8.77
N SER A 371 16.07 -28.09 -7.99
CA SER A 371 14.76 -28.74 -7.90
C SER A 371 13.64 -27.79 -7.42
N LEU A 372 13.99 -26.85 -6.53
CA LEU A 372 13.10 -25.78 -6.09
C LEU A 372 12.76 -24.79 -7.21
N VAL A 373 13.73 -24.49 -8.08
CA VAL A 373 13.54 -23.61 -9.25
C VAL A 373 12.66 -24.32 -10.28
N TYR A 374 12.93 -25.60 -10.56
CA TYR A 374 12.10 -26.44 -11.43
C TYR A 374 10.63 -26.38 -10.99
N LYS A 375 10.38 -26.69 -9.72
CA LYS A 375 9.02 -26.68 -9.17
C LYS A 375 8.37 -25.30 -9.23
N ALA A 376 9.12 -24.24 -8.89
CA ALA A 376 8.58 -22.89 -8.91
C ALA A 376 8.19 -22.43 -10.33
N CYS A 377 8.93 -22.82 -11.36
CA CYS A 377 8.57 -22.51 -12.76
C CYS A 377 7.27 -23.23 -13.17
N LEU A 378 7.16 -24.52 -12.81
CA LEU A 378 5.98 -25.33 -13.08
C LEU A 378 4.75 -24.72 -12.40
N ASP A 379 4.89 -24.34 -11.12
CA ASP A 379 3.82 -23.72 -10.34
C ASP A 379 3.36 -22.39 -10.98
N ALA A 380 4.31 -21.51 -11.34
CA ALA A 380 4.01 -20.21 -11.95
C ALA A 380 3.28 -20.36 -13.30
N GLU A 381 3.76 -21.27 -14.15
CA GLU A 381 3.15 -21.53 -15.44
C GLU A 381 1.77 -22.20 -15.32
N THR A 382 1.60 -23.09 -14.34
CA THR A 382 0.29 -23.70 -14.06
C THR A 382 -0.74 -22.65 -13.67
N ILE A 383 -0.36 -21.72 -12.80
CA ILE A 383 -1.25 -20.63 -12.36
C ILE A 383 -1.62 -19.73 -13.53
N TYR A 384 -0.66 -19.40 -14.41
CA TYR A 384 -0.92 -18.62 -15.62
C TYR A 384 -1.90 -19.32 -16.57
N GLN A 385 -1.67 -20.59 -16.91
CA GLN A 385 -2.56 -21.35 -17.81
C GLN A 385 -3.97 -21.53 -17.23
N VAL A 386 -4.07 -21.69 -15.90
CA VAL A 386 -5.35 -21.76 -15.19
C VAL A 386 -6.07 -20.41 -15.18
N SER A 387 -5.34 -19.30 -15.02
CA SER A 387 -5.95 -17.96 -15.07
C SER A 387 -6.50 -17.59 -16.45
N GLU A 388 -5.90 -18.14 -17.52
CA GLU A 388 -6.38 -18.00 -18.91
C GLU A 388 -7.64 -18.85 -19.18
N THR A 389 -7.90 -19.90 -18.39
CA THR A 389 -9.09 -20.75 -18.56
C THR A 389 -10.27 -20.27 -17.70
N GLU A 390 -11.46 -20.11 -18.31
CA GLU A 390 -12.68 -19.58 -17.65
C GLU A 390 -13.14 -20.34 -16.40
N ASN A 391 -12.59 -21.54 -16.12
CA ASN A 391 -13.00 -22.43 -15.04
C ASN A 391 -12.63 -21.95 -13.62
N MET A 392 -11.74 -20.95 -13.45
CA MET A 392 -11.33 -20.47 -12.12
C MET A 392 -11.32 -18.93 -11.95
N GLN A 393 -12.16 -18.20 -12.70
CA GLN A 393 -12.34 -16.75 -12.50
C GLN A 393 -12.76 -16.37 -11.06
N ASN A 394 -13.33 -17.30 -10.28
CA ASN A 394 -13.69 -17.07 -8.87
C ASN A 394 -12.50 -17.14 -7.89
N ILE A 395 -11.33 -17.65 -8.31
CA ILE A 395 -10.13 -17.82 -7.47
C ILE A 395 -9.08 -16.77 -7.82
N ILE A 396 -8.93 -16.42 -9.10
CA ILE A 396 -8.03 -15.36 -9.58
C ILE A 396 -8.88 -14.33 -10.31
N ASN A 397 -9.34 -13.31 -9.58
CA ASN A 397 -10.14 -12.22 -10.14
C ASN A 397 -9.29 -11.26 -11.02
N ASP A 398 -7.96 -11.34 -10.92
CA ASP A 398 -7.02 -10.47 -11.64
C ASP A 398 -5.70 -11.21 -11.96
N ASN A 399 -5.25 -11.12 -13.22
CA ASN A 399 -4.05 -11.76 -13.76
C ASN A 399 -2.73 -11.24 -13.12
N VAL A 400 -2.80 -10.24 -12.24
CA VAL A 400 -1.66 -9.75 -11.44
C VAL A 400 -1.04 -10.87 -10.61
N TYR A 401 -1.84 -11.77 -10.04
CA TYR A 401 -1.27 -12.88 -9.26
C TYR A 401 -0.44 -13.81 -10.15
N SER A 402 -0.91 -14.09 -11.38
CA SER A 402 -0.15 -14.86 -12.37
C SER A 402 1.15 -14.16 -12.76
N LEU A 403 1.11 -12.84 -12.98
CA LEU A 403 2.30 -12.01 -13.22
C LEU A 403 3.33 -12.15 -12.10
N LEU A 404 2.90 -11.95 -10.85
CA LEU A 404 3.79 -11.95 -9.70
C LEU A 404 4.42 -13.33 -9.42
N GLN A 405 3.78 -14.44 -9.78
CA GLN A 405 4.34 -15.78 -9.57
C GLN A 405 5.65 -16.01 -10.36
N PHE A 406 5.84 -15.36 -11.51
CA PHE A 406 7.05 -15.53 -12.33
C PHE A 406 8.31 -14.90 -11.70
N ILE A 407 8.16 -14.04 -10.70
CA ILE A 407 9.28 -13.36 -10.02
C ILE A 407 10.07 -14.35 -9.16
N ARG A 408 9.36 -15.21 -8.44
CA ARG A 408 9.95 -16.08 -7.43
C ARG A 408 10.94 -17.13 -7.99
N PRO A 409 10.67 -17.81 -9.11
CA PRO A 409 11.66 -18.69 -9.74
C PRO A 409 12.99 -17.97 -10.01
N VAL A 410 12.92 -16.71 -10.45
CA VAL A 410 14.10 -15.88 -10.73
C VAL A 410 14.83 -15.49 -9.45
N GLU A 411 14.13 -15.10 -8.38
CA GLU A 411 14.73 -14.80 -7.07
C GLU A 411 15.53 -15.98 -6.52
N ILE A 412 14.93 -17.17 -6.53
CA ILE A 412 15.57 -18.40 -6.04
C ILE A 412 16.82 -18.69 -6.88
N MET A 413 16.71 -18.59 -8.21
CA MET A 413 17.81 -18.86 -9.12
C MET A 413 18.94 -17.83 -8.99
N ALA A 414 18.63 -16.54 -8.88
CA ALA A 414 19.61 -15.47 -8.69
C ALA A 414 20.34 -15.61 -7.35
N SER A 415 19.62 -15.91 -6.27
CA SER A 415 20.22 -16.14 -4.95
C SER A 415 21.05 -17.44 -4.88
N ALA A 416 20.72 -18.44 -5.70
CA ALA A 416 21.55 -19.63 -5.85
C ALA A 416 22.82 -19.35 -6.66
N ALA A 417 22.70 -18.57 -7.74
CA ALA A 417 23.76 -18.40 -8.73
C ALA A 417 24.77 -17.29 -8.44
N LEU A 418 24.34 -16.20 -7.80
CA LEU A 418 25.14 -15.00 -7.62
C LEU A 418 25.69 -14.89 -6.19
N ARG A 419 26.96 -14.47 -6.08
CA ARG A 419 27.70 -14.37 -4.81
C ARG A 419 28.67 -13.21 -4.83
N PHE A 420 28.24 -12.01 -4.47
CA PHE A 420 29.09 -10.82 -4.43
C PHE A 420 30.25 -10.97 -3.43
N SER A 421 31.44 -10.51 -3.78
CA SER A 421 32.64 -10.68 -2.95
C SER A 421 32.66 -9.69 -1.78
N GLU A 422 33.27 -10.08 -0.66
CA GLU A 422 33.53 -9.18 0.49
C GLU A 422 34.33 -7.94 0.09
N THR A 423 35.27 -8.09 -0.85
CA THR A 423 36.02 -6.96 -1.42
C THR A 423 35.13 -6.05 -2.25
N GLY A 424 34.24 -6.62 -3.09
CA GLY A 424 33.26 -5.85 -3.87
C GLY A 424 32.24 -5.12 -2.99
N ILE A 425 31.83 -5.72 -1.87
CA ILE A 425 30.97 -5.10 -0.86
C ILE A 425 31.62 -3.83 -0.29
N ASN A 426 32.91 -3.87 0.00
CA ASN A 426 33.63 -2.72 0.55
C ASN A 426 33.99 -1.70 -0.54
N GLU A 427 34.35 -2.17 -1.73
CA GLU A 427 34.73 -1.35 -2.88
C GLU A 427 33.54 -0.58 -3.47
N ARG A 428 32.29 -1.06 -3.34
CA ARG A 428 31.09 -0.38 -3.88
C ARG A 428 31.00 1.10 -3.47
N ARG A 429 31.32 1.40 -2.20
CA ARG A 429 31.26 2.77 -1.68
C ARG A 429 32.28 3.67 -2.38
N PHE A 430 33.43 3.11 -2.71
CA PHE A 430 34.50 3.80 -3.42
C PHE A 430 34.32 3.80 -4.95
N ILE A 431 33.60 2.84 -5.53
CA ILE A 431 33.31 2.78 -6.98
C ILE A 431 32.49 3.99 -7.43
N LYS A 432 31.58 4.48 -6.58
CA LYS A 432 30.84 5.73 -6.77
C LYS A 432 31.76 6.95 -6.97
N ASP A 433 32.87 6.99 -6.24
CA ASP A 433 33.77 8.16 -6.18
C ASP A 433 35.03 8.00 -7.06
N ARG A 434 35.48 6.77 -7.35
CA ARG A 434 36.76 6.48 -8.05
C ARG A 434 36.66 6.46 -9.58
N GLN A 435 35.51 6.13 -10.15
CA GLN A 435 35.34 6.00 -11.60
C GLN A 435 34.51 7.16 -12.15
N ARG A 436 34.92 7.70 -13.29
CA ARG A 436 34.24 8.83 -13.93
C ARG A 436 32.83 8.39 -14.34
N GLN A 437 31.80 9.20 -14.07
CA GLN A 437 30.40 8.95 -14.47
C GLN A 437 30.24 8.46 -15.93
N ALA A 438 31.17 8.85 -16.82
CA ALA A 438 31.21 8.41 -18.21
C ALA A 438 31.42 6.89 -18.40
N GLU A 439 32.18 6.20 -17.53
CA GLU A 439 32.40 4.74 -17.65
C GLU A 439 31.18 3.96 -17.17
N HIS A 440 30.50 4.43 -16.11
CA HIS A 440 29.25 3.83 -15.63
C HIS A 440 28.15 3.98 -16.68
N ALA A 441 28.07 5.15 -17.33
CA ALA A 441 27.15 5.40 -18.43
C ALA A 441 27.38 4.46 -19.62
N GLN A 442 28.64 4.16 -19.98
CA GLN A 442 28.96 3.22 -21.06
C GLN A 442 28.50 1.79 -20.75
N VAL A 443 28.63 1.33 -19.50
CA VAL A 443 28.12 0.01 -19.10
C VAL A 443 26.59 0.00 -19.16
N TRP A 444 25.94 1.07 -18.69
CA TRP A 444 24.49 1.21 -18.77
C TRP A 444 23.98 1.22 -20.22
N GLU A 445 24.63 1.97 -21.11
CA GLU A 445 24.31 1.98 -22.54
C GLU A 445 24.39 0.58 -23.17
N ARG A 446 25.37 -0.25 -22.77
CA ARG A 446 25.45 -1.65 -23.23
C ARG A 446 24.29 -2.50 -22.72
N VAL A 447 23.87 -2.32 -21.47
CA VAL A 447 22.69 -3.01 -20.91
C VAL A 447 21.45 -2.66 -21.72
N ILE A 448 21.24 -1.36 -22.02
CA ILE A 448 20.12 -0.90 -22.83
C ILE A 448 20.20 -1.44 -24.28
N GLN A 449 21.39 -1.44 -24.90
CA GLN A 449 21.58 -1.99 -26.25
C GLN A 449 21.22 -3.49 -26.35
N GLU A 450 21.62 -4.30 -25.38
CA GLU A 450 21.30 -5.74 -25.40
C GLU A 450 19.79 -5.98 -25.18
N LEU A 451 19.12 -5.15 -24.37
CA LEU A 451 17.66 -5.15 -24.26
C LEU A 451 16.99 -4.71 -25.57
N GLU A 452 17.47 -3.66 -26.21
CA GLU A 452 16.95 -3.16 -27.49
C GLU A 452 17.02 -4.21 -28.60
N ASN A 453 18.12 -4.96 -28.64
CA ASN A 453 18.33 -6.03 -29.61
C ASN A 453 17.42 -7.25 -29.38
N THR A 454 16.95 -7.46 -28.15
CA THR A 454 16.24 -8.67 -27.77
C THR A 454 14.74 -8.44 -27.59
N LYS A 455 14.36 -7.43 -26.80
CA LYS A 455 12.98 -7.08 -26.47
C LYS A 455 12.87 -5.57 -26.16
N PRO A 456 12.77 -4.69 -27.18
CA PRO A 456 12.79 -3.24 -27.00
C PRO A 456 11.59 -2.71 -26.19
N GLU A 457 10.49 -3.46 -26.12
CA GLU A 457 9.28 -3.10 -25.37
C GLU A 457 9.53 -3.03 -23.84
N LEU A 458 10.63 -3.59 -23.34
CA LEU A 458 10.98 -3.56 -21.91
C LEU A 458 11.69 -2.26 -21.49
N ILE A 459 12.27 -1.52 -22.44
CA ILE A 459 13.09 -0.32 -22.16
C ILE A 459 12.32 0.77 -21.39
N PRO A 460 11.05 1.10 -21.73
CA PRO A 460 10.31 2.16 -21.02
C PRO A 460 10.13 1.91 -19.52
N TYR A 461 10.24 0.67 -19.05
CA TYR A 461 10.16 0.30 -17.63
C TYR A 461 11.47 0.56 -16.87
N LEU A 462 12.55 0.89 -17.59
CA LEU A 462 13.87 1.23 -17.06
C LEU A 462 14.17 2.74 -17.16
N ASP A 463 13.22 3.54 -17.62
CA ASP A 463 13.33 5.00 -17.61
C ASP A 463 13.52 5.47 -16.15
N ASP A 464 14.43 6.41 -15.95
CA ASP A 464 14.81 7.00 -14.64
C ASP A 464 15.40 6.03 -13.58
N VAL A 465 15.57 4.73 -13.88
CA VAL A 465 16.19 3.77 -12.95
C VAL A 465 17.67 4.12 -12.71
N TYR A 466 18.41 4.41 -13.76
CA TYR A 466 19.79 4.89 -13.68
C TYR A 466 19.85 6.41 -13.91
N PRO A 467 20.66 7.18 -13.14
CA PRO A 467 21.67 6.74 -12.18
C PRO A 467 21.17 6.59 -10.74
N LEU A 468 19.92 6.93 -10.44
CA LEU A 468 19.43 7.08 -9.07
C LEU A 468 19.47 5.77 -8.28
N ALA A 469 18.93 4.67 -8.82
CA ALA A 469 18.90 3.38 -8.15
C ALA A 469 20.32 2.78 -8.00
N TRP A 470 21.20 3.02 -8.97
CA TRP A 470 22.62 2.65 -8.87
C TRP A 470 23.32 3.36 -7.70
N VAL A 471 23.11 4.67 -7.57
CA VAL A 471 23.67 5.45 -6.47
C VAL A 471 23.09 4.97 -5.13
N SER A 472 21.80 4.61 -5.07
CA SER A 472 21.18 4.03 -3.89
C SER A 472 21.84 2.71 -3.47
N PHE A 473 22.03 1.77 -4.42
CA PHE A 473 22.71 0.50 -4.18
C PHE A 473 24.13 0.69 -3.62
N CYS A 474 24.93 1.58 -4.21
CA CYS A 474 26.30 1.85 -3.76
C CYS A 474 26.36 2.38 -2.31
N ASN A 475 25.33 3.12 -1.87
CA ASN A 475 25.27 3.73 -0.53
C ASN A 475 24.53 2.85 0.49
N SER A 476 23.89 1.76 0.07
CA SER A 476 23.15 0.87 0.97
C SER A 476 24.10 0.22 1.99
N PRO A 477 23.83 0.30 3.32
CA PRO A 477 24.70 -0.29 4.34
C PRO A 477 24.50 -1.81 4.50
N HIS A 478 23.37 -2.37 4.06
CA HIS A 478 22.95 -3.73 4.40
C HIS A 478 23.20 -4.80 3.33
N ILE A 479 23.86 -4.48 2.22
CA ILE A 479 24.13 -5.43 1.13
C ILE A 479 25.02 -6.59 1.60
N ARG A 480 24.52 -7.82 1.44
CA ARG A 480 25.21 -9.07 1.78
C ARG A 480 25.91 -9.68 0.56
N GLN A 481 26.70 -10.74 0.79
CA GLN A 481 27.33 -11.49 -0.31
C GLN A 481 26.31 -12.23 -1.18
N LYS A 482 25.20 -12.66 -0.58
CA LYS A 482 24.06 -13.22 -1.33
C LYS A 482 23.09 -12.07 -1.60
N PRO A 483 22.57 -11.93 -2.83
CA PRO A 483 21.52 -10.97 -3.09
C PRO A 483 20.27 -11.35 -2.27
N GLU A 484 19.65 -10.36 -1.62
CA GLU A 484 18.41 -10.57 -0.87
C GLU A 484 17.19 -10.49 -1.80
N ASN A 485 17.28 -9.70 -2.87
CA ASN A 485 16.25 -9.54 -3.89
C ASN A 485 16.86 -9.44 -5.31
N ILE A 486 15.99 -9.34 -6.32
CA ILE A 486 16.38 -9.23 -7.74
C ILE A 486 17.15 -7.93 -8.03
N ASN A 487 16.81 -6.83 -7.37
CA ASN A 487 17.47 -5.54 -7.57
C ASN A 487 18.94 -5.59 -7.14
N ASP A 488 19.21 -6.16 -5.96
CA ASP A 488 20.56 -6.40 -5.46
C ASP A 488 21.34 -7.29 -6.43
N ALA A 489 20.72 -8.36 -6.93
CA ALA A 489 21.35 -9.24 -7.91
C ALA A 489 21.78 -8.49 -9.18
N ALA A 490 20.91 -7.64 -9.71
CA ALA A 490 21.19 -6.86 -10.90
C ALA A 490 22.33 -5.85 -10.68
N TRP A 491 22.28 -5.08 -9.59
CA TRP A 491 23.30 -4.08 -9.30
C TRP A 491 24.64 -4.68 -8.86
N MET A 492 24.64 -5.86 -8.24
CA MET A 492 25.87 -6.62 -7.98
C MET A 492 26.57 -7.01 -9.30
N MET A 493 25.80 -7.46 -10.30
CA MET A 493 26.34 -7.75 -11.63
C MET A 493 26.79 -6.47 -12.34
N PHE A 494 26.02 -5.39 -12.25
CA PHE A 494 26.41 -4.10 -12.81
C PHE A 494 27.72 -3.57 -12.18
N ALA A 495 27.86 -3.67 -10.86
CA ALA A 495 29.08 -3.31 -10.14
C ALA A 495 30.29 -4.13 -10.60
N ALA A 496 30.09 -5.43 -10.86
CA ALA A 496 31.12 -6.30 -11.41
C ALA A 496 31.56 -5.85 -12.82
N ALA A 497 30.63 -5.53 -13.72
CA ALA A 497 30.94 -5.00 -15.05
C ALA A 497 31.70 -3.68 -14.98
N VAL A 498 31.24 -2.76 -14.12
CA VAL A 498 31.86 -1.46 -13.88
C VAL A 498 33.27 -1.61 -13.27
N GLY A 499 33.46 -2.60 -12.39
CA GLY A 499 34.76 -2.98 -11.83
C GLY A 499 35.73 -3.64 -12.83
N GLY A 500 35.37 -3.76 -14.10
CA GLY A 500 36.21 -4.29 -15.17
C GLY A 500 36.14 -5.81 -15.34
N GLN A 501 35.15 -6.49 -14.74
CA GLN A 501 34.91 -7.89 -15.04
C GLN A 501 34.23 -8.04 -16.41
N GLU A 502 34.71 -8.96 -17.23
CA GLU A 502 34.09 -9.27 -18.52
C GLU A 502 32.75 -9.98 -18.29
N ILE A 503 31.67 -9.19 -18.27
CA ILE A 503 30.30 -9.68 -18.33
C ILE A 503 29.92 -9.72 -19.81
N GLY A 504 29.77 -10.93 -20.36
CA GLY A 504 29.36 -11.14 -21.75
C GLY A 504 27.96 -10.58 -22.04
N ARG A 505 27.53 -10.66 -23.31
CA ARG A 505 26.22 -10.13 -23.75
C ARG A 505 25.05 -10.66 -22.92
N ASP A 506 25.02 -11.96 -22.67
CA ASP A 506 23.98 -12.59 -21.85
C ASP A 506 23.95 -12.04 -20.42
N GLY A 507 25.11 -11.72 -19.84
CA GLY A 507 25.18 -11.12 -18.52
C GLY A 507 24.72 -9.65 -18.50
N MET A 508 24.97 -8.89 -19.57
CA MET A 508 24.43 -7.52 -19.73
C MET A 508 22.92 -7.54 -19.94
N LEU A 509 22.42 -8.46 -20.76
CA LEU A 509 20.98 -8.70 -20.93
C LEU A 509 20.33 -9.08 -19.59
N LEU A 510 20.97 -9.98 -18.82
CA LEU A 510 20.46 -10.39 -17.51
C LEU A 510 20.34 -9.22 -16.53
N ILE A 511 21.29 -8.29 -16.48
CA ILE A 511 21.17 -7.07 -15.65
C ILE A 511 19.89 -6.32 -16.01
N GLY A 512 19.65 -6.11 -17.30
CA GLY A 512 18.46 -5.42 -17.80
C GLY A 512 17.16 -6.15 -17.46
N LEU A 513 17.11 -7.46 -17.66
CA LEU A 513 15.93 -8.29 -17.35
C LEU A 513 15.61 -8.31 -15.85
N LEU A 514 16.63 -8.41 -14.99
CA LEU A 514 16.44 -8.38 -13.53
C LEU A 514 15.90 -7.02 -13.07
N LEU A 515 16.46 -5.91 -13.56
CA LEU A 515 15.94 -4.58 -13.24
C LEU A 515 14.51 -4.40 -13.75
N PHE A 516 14.19 -4.92 -14.95
CA PHE A 516 12.84 -4.87 -15.50
C PHE A 516 11.85 -5.63 -14.59
N ILE A 517 12.18 -6.86 -14.19
CA ILE A 517 11.34 -7.68 -13.30
C ILE A 517 11.09 -6.93 -11.98
N TYR A 518 12.12 -6.30 -11.42
CA TYR A 518 12.00 -5.50 -10.20
C TYR A 518 11.11 -4.26 -10.39
N SER A 519 11.31 -3.48 -11.46
CA SER A 519 10.48 -2.31 -11.78
C SER A 519 9.01 -2.70 -11.95
N LEU A 520 8.75 -3.78 -12.70
CA LEU A 520 7.39 -4.25 -12.95
C LEU A 520 6.73 -4.79 -11.69
N ARG A 521 7.47 -5.51 -10.83
CA ARG A 521 6.99 -5.91 -9.50
C ARG A 521 6.55 -4.69 -8.68
N ASN A 522 7.41 -3.67 -8.60
CA ASN A 522 7.15 -2.49 -7.79
C ASN A 522 5.96 -1.67 -8.31
N LYS A 523 5.63 -1.78 -9.60
CA LYS A 523 4.41 -1.21 -10.17
C LYS A 523 3.13 -1.86 -9.61
N TYR A 524 3.15 -3.17 -9.35
CA TYR A 524 1.96 -3.94 -8.95
C TYR A 524 1.89 -4.29 -7.46
N VAL A 525 2.95 -4.04 -6.69
CA VAL A 525 2.95 -4.22 -5.23
C VAL A 525 2.57 -2.91 -4.56
N HIS A 526 1.44 -2.92 -3.85
CA HIS A 526 1.00 -1.76 -3.08
C HIS A 526 1.89 -1.60 -1.82
N PRO A 527 2.46 -0.42 -1.54
CA PRO A 527 3.37 -0.24 -0.38
C PRO A 527 2.65 -0.37 0.98
N LEU A 528 1.37 0.02 1.05
CA LEU A 528 0.59 -0.05 2.28
C LEU A 528 -0.40 -1.23 2.40
N GLN A 529 -0.74 -1.91 1.30
CA GLN A 529 -1.67 -3.03 1.33
C GLN A 529 -0.96 -4.35 1.10
N SER A 530 -1.43 -5.41 1.74
CA SER A 530 -1.01 -6.78 1.45
C SER A 530 -1.71 -7.38 0.22
N LEU A 531 -2.36 -6.55 -0.62
CA LEU A 531 -3.04 -6.93 -1.85
C LEU A 531 -2.33 -6.28 -3.05
N PRO A 532 -2.13 -7.00 -4.17
CA PRO A 532 -1.60 -6.40 -5.39
C PRO A 532 -2.54 -5.34 -5.97
N LEU A 533 -1.95 -4.35 -6.64
CA LEU A 533 -2.69 -3.40 -7.48
C LEU A 533 -3.21 -4.09 -8.73
N PRO A 534 -4.38 -3.68 -9.26
CA PRO A 534 -4.98 -4.36 -10.39
C PRO A 534 -4.18 -4.22 -11.68
N LEU A 535 -4.31 -5.19 -12.60
CA LEU A 535 -3.54 -5.21 -13.84
C LEU A 535 -3.98 -4.06 -14.76
N GLU A 536 -3.05 -3.19 -15.15
CA GLU A 536 -3.34 -2.11 -16.08
C GLU A 536 -3.20 -2.55 -17.54
N LYS A 537 -2.22 -3.43 -17.82
CA LYS A 537 -1.88 -3.90 -19.17
C LYS A 537 -1.73 -5.42 -19.17
N ALA A 538 -2.53 -6.10 -19.98
CA ALA A 538 -2.43 -7.55 -20.16
C ALA A 538 -1.04 -8.00 -20.64
N GLU A 539 -0.39 -7.19 -21.47
CA GLU A 539 0.94 -7.44 -22.03
C GLU A 539 2.03 -7.58 -20.95
N ASP A 540 1.85 -6.97 -19.77
CA ASP A 540 2.83 -7.03 -18.69
C ASP A 540 3.04 -8.47 -18.18
N VAL A 541 2.01 -9.32 -18.30
CA VAL A 541 2.11 -10.76 -17.96
C VAL A 541 3.04 -11.48 -18.93
N GLU A 542 2.91 -11.23 -20.23
CA GLU A 542 3.78 -11.82 -21.25
C GLU A 542 5.21 -11.32 -21.13
N TYR A 543 5.40 -10.04 -20.83
CA TYR A 543 6.73 -9.46 -20.63
C TYR A 543 7.43 -10.06 -19.41
N ILE A 544 6.74 -10.24 -18.28
CA ILE A 544 7.36 -10.86 -17.10
C ILE A 544 7.65 -12.33 -17.33
N ARG A 545 6.76 -13.05 -18.02
CA ARG A 545 6.93 -14.46 -18.35
C ARG A 545 8.14 -14.68 -19.24
N TYR A 546 8.28 -13.87 -20.30
CA TYR A 546 9.45 -13.84 -21.16
C TYR A 546 10.73 -13.54 -20.37
N ALA A 547 10.72 -12.46 -19.57
CA ALA A 547 11.89 -12.03 -18.81
C ALA A 547 12.31 -13.08 -17.78
N ALA A 548 11.35 -13.77 -17.14
CA ALA A 548 11.62 -14.82 -16.17
C ALA A 548 12.29 -16.03 -16.83
N TYR A 549 11.71 -16.54 -17.92
CA TYR A 549 12.31 -17.67 -18.65
C TYR A 549 13.71 -17.35 -19.13
N LYS A 550 13.89 -16.18 -19.76
CA LYS A 550 15.19 -15.81 -20.30
C LYS A 550 16.22 -15.56 -19.20
N SER A 551 15.82 -14.99 -18.08
CA SER A 551 16.70 -14.84 -16.91
C SER A 551 17.12 -16.19 -16.35
N ILE A 552 16.22 -17.17 -16.25
CA ILE A 552 16.50 -18.51 -15.75
C ILE A 552 17.43 -19.26 -16.71
N ASP A 553 17.17 -19.19 -18.02
CA ASP A 553 18.01 -19.77 -19.08
C ASP A 553 19.45 -19.21 -19.02
N ILE A 554 19.59 -17.89 -18.89
CA ILE A 554 20.91 -17.25 -18.72
C ILE A 554 21.54 -17.67 -17.39
N LEU A 555 20.83 -17.59 -16.27
CA LEU A 555 21.36 -17.98 -14.95
C LEU A 555 21.76 -19.46 -14.87
N ALA A 556 21.07 -20.34 -15.61
CA ALA A 556 21.37 -21.77 -15.67
C ALA A 556 22.59 -22.08 -16.54
N SER A 557 22.77 -21.33 -17.63
CA SER A 557 23.93 -21.43 -18.53
C SER A 557 25.18 -20.74 -17.97
N LEU A 558 25.01 -19.75 -17.08
CA LEU A 558 26.09 -19.17 -16.28
C LEU A 558 26.64 -20.25 -15.34
N ASN A 559 27.71 -20.91 -15.79
CA ASN A 559 28.40 -21.94 -15.03
C ASN A 559 28.73 -21.44 -13.62
N LEU A 560 28.12 -22.08 -12.60
CA LEU A 560 28.12 -21.76 -11.16
C LEU A 560 29.52 -21.87 -10.48
N ARG A 561 30.54 -21.29 -11.09
CA ARG A 561 31.87 -21.06 -10.53
C ARG A 561 32.26 -19.59 -10.71
N GLY A 562 31.61 -18.74 -9.91
CA GLY A 562 32.23 -17.51 -9.43
C GLY A 562 32.28 -16.34 -10.41
N ILE A 563 31.14 -15.90 -10.94
CA ILE A 563 31.06 -14.59 -11.61
C ILE A 563 31.44 -13.45 -10.64
N VAL A 564 31.41 -13.68 -9.32
CA VAL A 564 32.03 -12.76 -8.34
C VAL A 564 32.97 -13.49 -7.35
N LYS A 565 33.65 -14.53 -7.84
CA LYS A 565 34.81 -15.11 -7.14
C LYS A 565 35.96 -15.24 -8.12
N ASN A 566 36.85 -14.26 -8.08
CA ASN A 566 38.31 -14.39 -8.16
C ASN A 566 38.91 -12.98 -8.24
N LYS A 567 40.09 -12.66 -7.75
CA LYS A 567 41.05 -13.24 -6.80
C LYS A 567 42.14 -12.17 -6.77
N LEU A 568 42.65 -11.84 -5.60
CA LEU A 568 44.02 -11.35 -5.46
C LEU A 568 44.95 -12.19 -6.36
N ILE A 569 45.66 -11.52 -7.26
CA ILE A 569 47.07 -11.79 -7.47
C ILE A 569 47.80 -10.68 -6.73
#